data_AF-A0A2W5R4X4-F1
#
_entry.id   AF-A0A2W5R4X4-F1
#
_cell.length_a   1.000
_cell.length_b   1.000
_cell.length_c   1.000
_cell.angle_alpha   90.00
_cell.angle_beta   90.00
_cell.angle_gamma   90.00
#
_symmetry.space_group_name_H-M   'P 1'
#
loop_
_entity.id
_entity.type
_entity.pdbx_description
1 polymer ?
#
loop_
_entity_poly.entity_id
_entity_poly.type
_entity_poly.pdbx_seq_one_letter_code
_entity_poly.pdbx_strand_id
1 'polypeptide(L)'
;MQLSDFNFDLPDELIARYPLDTRSASRLLHLDAQGQHHDFQFTDILDLLDAGDLLVLNDTKVMKARLKGKRASGGAVEVLVERMQDAFIAHCHIKASNTPKASAELFIGPDAVKVTVLGRHENLFIVEFSQPILTVLDLYGQLPIPPYFN
;
A
#
# COMPACT_ATOMS: atom_id res chain seq x y z
N MET A 1 18.39 16.16 18.54
CA MET A 1 18.18 14.71 18.76
C MET A 1 19.04 13.97 17.76
N GLN A 2 19.90 13.10 18.25
CA GLN A 2 20.74 12.22 17.46
C GLN A 2 20.07 10.85 17.36
N LEU A 3 20.39 10.06 16.34
CA LEU A 3 19.83 8.71 16.19
C LEU A 3 20.12 7.82 17.42
N SER A 4 21.29 8.04 18.04
CA SER A 4 21.71 7.35 19.27
C SER A 4 20.78 7.55 20.45
N ASP A 5 20.03 8.64 20.50
CA ASP A 5 19.10 8.94 21.60
C ASP A 5 17.92 7.93 21.65
N PHE A 6 17.74 7.14 20.59
CA PHE A 6 16.69 6.12 20.46
C PHE A 6 17.24 4.69 20.46
N ASN A 7 18.54 4.51 20.76
CA ASN A 7 19.16 3.19 20.80
C ASN A 7 18.91 2.53 22.17
N PHE A 8 18.50 1.27 22.17
CA PHE A 8 18.33 0.46 23.38
C PHE A 8 18.78 -0.97 23.12
N ASP A 9 19.11 -1.70 24.18
CA ASP A 9 19.48 -3.10 24.09
C ASP A 9 18.22 -3.94 23.84
N LEU A 10 18.18 -4.65 22.70
CA LEU A 10 17.08 -5.50 22.29
C LEU A 10 17.63 -6.87 21.93
N PRO A 11 17.61 -7.84 22.86
CA PRO A 11 17.97 -9.21 22.57
C PRO A 11 17.11 -9.81 21.45
N ASP A 12 17.75 -10.51 20.50
CA ASP A 12 17.13 -11.09 19.31
C ASP A 12 15.97 -12.06 19.66
N GLU A 13 16.09 -12.78 20.77
CA GLU A 13 15.09 -13.73 21.26
C GLU A 13 13.78 -13.06 21.71
N LEU A 14 13.80 -11.75 22.00
CA LEU A 14 12.60 -10.98 22.36
C LEU A 14 11.85 -10.46 21.13
N ILE A 15 12.39 -10.64 19.92
CA ILE A 15 11.76 -10.24 18.67
C ILE A 15 10.84 -11.36 18.19
N ALA A 16 9.53 -11.16 18.32
CA ALA A 16 8.52 -12.09 17.81
C ALA A 16 8.61 -12.19 16.27
N ARG A 17 8.99 -13.38 15.77
CA ARG A 17 9.06 -13.65 14.32
C ARG A 17 7.71 -13.99 13.71
N TYR A 18 6.79 -14.50 14.53
CA TYR A 18 5.43 -14.85 14.16
C TYR A 18 4.48 -14.34 15.23
N PRO A 19 3.24 -13.95 14.85
CA PRO A 19 2.23 -13.61 15.84
C PRO A 19 1.83 -14.84 16.66
N LEU A 20 1.24 -14.61 17.83
CA LEU A 20 0.57 -15.65 18.60
C LEU A 20 -0.65 -16.20 17.83
N ASP A 21 -0.94 -17.50 18.01
CA ASP A 21 -2.12 -18.15 17.41
C ASP A 21 -3.42 -17.46 17.82
N THR A 22 -3.51 -17.08 19.10
CA THR A 22 -4.58 -16.22 19.61
C THR A 22 -4.03 -14.82 19.79
N ARG A 23 -4.37 -13.90 18.87
CA ARG A 23 -3.82 -12.53 18.89
C ARG A 23 -4.08 -11.77 20.19
N SER A 24 -5.26 -11.94 20.77
CA SER A 24 -5.63 -11.28 22.03
C SER A 24 -4.90 -11.81 23.26
N ALA A 25 -4.12 -12.89 23.12
CA ALA A 25 -3.28 -13.41 24.21
C ALA A 25 -1.90 -12.70 24.31
N SER A 26 -1.68 -11.64 23.52
CA SER A 26 -0.47 -10.83 23.64
C SER A 26 -0.47 -10.00 24.93
N ARG A 27 0.73 -9.70 25.43
CA ARG A 27 0.91 -8.71 26.50
C ARG A 27 0.56 -7.30 26.02
N LEU A 28 0.16 -6.44 26.95
CA LEU A 28 -0.08 -5.02 26.76
C LEU A 28 0.77 -4.24 27.76
N LEU A 29 1.62 -3.34 27.27
CA LEU A 29 2.34 -2.38 28.11
C LEU A 29 1.54 -1.08 28.14
N HIS A 30 0.98 -0.74 29.30
CA HIS A 30 0.29 0.54 29.51
C HIS A 30 1.26 1.53 30.17
N LEU A 31 1.52 2.65 29.51
CA LEU A 31 2.15 3.81 30.11
C LEU A 31 1.06 4.80 30.51
N ASP A 32 0.93 5.09 31.80
CA ASP A 32 -0.04 6.07 32.28
C ASP A 32 0.43 7.51 32.04
N ALA A 33 -0.45 8.48 32.33
CA ALA A 33 -0.17 9.90 32.15
C ALA A 33 0.97 10.42 33.05
N GLN A 34 1.34 9.69 34.10
CA GLN A 34 2.44 10.00 35.01
C GLN A 34 3.75 9.34 34.56
N GLY A 35 3.71 8.56 33.48
CA GLY A 35 4.86 7.84 32.92
C GLY A 35 5.19 6.54 33.65
N GLN A 36 4.30 6.03 34.50
CA GLN A 36 4.49 4.70 35.11
C GLN A 36 4.07 3.62 34.12
N HIS A 37 4.83 2.52 34.15
CA HIS A 37 4.57 1.34 33.34
C HIS A 37 3.73 0.29 34.09
N HIS A 38 2.79 -0.32 33.37
CA HIS A 38 1.94 -1.37 33.89
C HIS A 38 1.87 -2.51 32.87
N ASP A 39 2.09 -3.75 33.33
CA ASP A 39 1.97 -4.95 32.52
C ASP A 39 0.55 -5.52 32.61
N PHE A 40 -0.09 -5.67 31.45
CA PHE A 40 -1.44 -6.23 31.29
C PHE A 40 -1.46 -7.32 30.21
N GLN A 41 -2.60 -8.00 30.08
CA GLN A 41 -2.97 -8.73 28.88
C GLN A 41 -3.73 -7.82 27.93
N PHE A 42 -3.66 -8.08 26.63
CA PHE A 42 -4.34 -7.25 25.63
C PHE A 42 -5.86 -7.19 25.83
N THR A 43 -6.47 -8.23 26.40
CA THR A 43 -7.90 -8.23 26.75
C THR A 43 -8.27 -7.20 27.82
N ASP A 44 -7.32 -6.79 28.65
CA ASP A 44 -7.55 -5.83 29.74
C ASP A 44 -7.70 -4.40 29.21
N ILE A 45 -7.45 -4.16 27.92
CA ILE A 45 -7.69 -2.86 27.27
C ILE A 45 -9.14 -2.38 27.44
N LEU A 46 -10.09 -3.31 27.61
CA LEU A 46 -11.49 -2.98 27.83
C LEU A 46 -11.71 -2.23 29.15
N ASP A 47 -10.84 -2.42 30.14
CA ASP A 47 -10.89 -1.75 31.43
C ASP A 47 -10.12 -0.39 31.41
N LEU A 48 -9.42 -0.10 30.31
CA LEU A 48 -8.66 1.14 30.11
C LEU A 48 -9.40 2.19 29.27
N LEU A 49 -10.61 1.86 28.79
CA LEU A 49 -11.43 2.72 27.96
C LEU A 49 -12.72 3.08 28.69
N ASP A 50 -13.10 4.35 28.60
CA ASP A 50 -14.32 4.87 29.19
C ASP A 50 -15.46 4.94 28.18
N ALA A 51 -16.70 4.95 28.71
CA ALA A 51 -17.88 5.17 27.89
C ALA A 51 -17.82 6.57 27.24
N GLY A 52 -17.80 6.59 25.90
CA GLY A 52 -17.68 7.82 25.12
C GLY A 52 -16.33 7.97 24.39
N ASP A 53 -15.36 7.10 24.66
CA ASP A 53 -14.09 7.09 23.96
C ASP A 53 -14.22 6.71 22.48
N LEU A 54 -13.34 7.27 21.65
CA LEU A 54 -13.27 7.01 20.22
C LEU A 54 -12.04 6.15 19.90
N LEU A 55 -12.26 4.91 19.50
CA LEU A 55 -11.22 4.06 18.93
C LEU A 55 -11.15 4.25 17.41
N VAL A 56 -10.09 4.89 16.93
CA VAL A 56 -9.85 5.04 15.49
C VAL A 56 -9.05 3.84 14.99
N LEU A 57 -9.71 2.96 14.23
CA LEU A 57 -9.08 1.82 13.59
C LEU A 57 -8.65 2.16 12.17
N ASN A 58 -7.42 1.79 11.82
CA ASN A 58 -6.93 1.89 10.45
C ASN A 58 -7.29 0.61 9.67
N ASP A 59 -8.42 0.64 8.98
CA ASP A 59 -8.81 -0.41 8.03
C ASP A 59 -8.18 -0.13 6.66
N THR A 60 -7.00 -0.72 6.40
CA THR A 60 -6.27 -0.51 5.15
C THR A 60 -6.81 -1.42 4.04
N LYS A 61 -7.60 -0.87 3.12
CA LYS A 61 -7.95 -1.54 1.87
C LYS A 61 -6.85 -1.34 0.84
N VAL A 62 -6.03 -2.38 0.62
CA VAL A 62 -5.03 -2.36 -0.45
C VAL A 62 -5.75 -2.46 -1.79
N MET A 63 -5.88 -1.34 -2.50
CA MET A 63 -6.26 -1.36 -3.90
C MET A 63 -5.17 -2.10 -4.68
N LYS A 64 -5.56 -3.07 -5.52
CA LYS A 64 -4.66 -3.81 -6.41
C LYS A 64 -4.19 -2.94 -7.58
N ALA A 65 -3.58 -1.81 -7.27
CA ALA A 65 -3.32 -0.72 -8.20
C ALA A 65 -2.21 -1.03 -9.23
N ARG A 66 -1.49 -2.15 -9.07
CA ARG A 66 -0.39 -2.55 -9.96
C ARG A 66 -0.93 -3.40 -11.10
N LEU A 67 -0.78 -2.90 -12.31
CA LEU A 67 -1.17 -3.53 -13.56
C LEU A 67 0.06 -3.90 -14.39
N LYS A 68 0.08 -5.12 -14.91
CA LYS A 68 1.10 -5.57 -15.87
C LYS A 68 0.53 -5.51 -17.28
N GLY A 69 1.40 -5.17 -18.23
CA GLY A 69 1.03 -5.09 -19.63
C GLY A 69 2.22 -5.03 -20.56
N LYS A 70 1.93 -4.64 -21.81
CA LYS A 70 2.94 -4.41 -22.83
C LYS A 70 2.65 -3.14 -23.61
N ARG A 71 3.68 -2.62 -24.26
CA ARG A 71 3.57 -1.54 -25.23
C ARG A 71 3.03 -2.07 -26.56
N ALA A 72 2.50 -1.20 -27.41
CA ALA A 72 2.22 -1.55 -28.81
C ALA A 72 3.43 -2.17 -29.53
N SER A 73 4.66 -1.77 -29.15
CA SER A 73 5.91 -2.30 -29.68
C SER A 73 6.34 -3.66 -29.07
N GLY A 74 5.55 -4.25 -28.18
CA GLY A 74 5.82 -5.54 -27.52
C GLY A 74 6.63 -5.49 -26.23
N GLY A 75 7.27 -4.36 -25.88
CA GLY A 75 8.05 -4.25 -24.65
C GLY A 75 7.19 -4.27 -23.38
N ALA A 76 7.62 -4.98 -22.34
CA ALA A 76 6.89 -5.09 -21.07
C ALA A 76 6.77 -3.71 -20.36
N VAL A 77 5.64 -3.52 -19.69
CA VAL A 77 5.36 -2.33 -18.89
C VAL A 77 4.62 -2.70 -17.61
N GLU A 78 4.91 -1.99 -16.53
CA GLU A 78 4.13 -2.01 -15.30
C GLU A 78 3.54 -0.61 -15.06
N VAL A 79 2.23 -0.56 -14.80
CA VAL A 79 1.47 0.65 -14.51
C VAL A 79 0.97 0.56 -13.08
N LEU A 80 1.33 1.52 -12.22
CA LEU A 80 0.82 1.63 -10.87
C LEU A 80 -0.11 2.84 -10.80
N VAL A 81 -1.40 2.59 -10.59
CA VAL A 81 -2.41 3.65 -10.43
C VAL A 81 -2.26 4.29 -9.05
N GLU A 82 -1.89 5.57 -9.01
CA GLU A 82 -1.76 6.29 -7.73
C GLU A 82 -3.03 7.05 -7.39
N ARG A 83 -3.58 7.77 -8.37
CA ARG A 83 -4.76 8.62 -8.17
C ARG A 83 -5.64 8.63 -9.41
N MET A 84 -6.92 8.30 -9.23
CA MET A 84 -7.92 8.46 -10.27
C MET A 84 -8.40 9.92 -10.30
N GLN A 85 -8.40 10.54 -11.47
CA GLN A 85 -9.04 11.84 -11.69
C GLN A 85 -10.55 11.64 -11.90
N ASP A 86 -10.91 10.63 -12.67
CA ASP A 86 -12.28 10.20 -12.92
C ASP A 86 -12.34 8.68 -13.18
N ALA A 87 -13.43 8.19 -13.78
CA ALA A 87 -13.62 6.77 -14.04
C ALA A 87 -12.63 6.16 -15.07
N PHE A 88 -12.02 6.97 -15.92
CA PHE A 88 -11.16 6.54 -17.04
C PHE A 88 -9.77 7.17 -17.02
N ILE A 89 -9.58 8.32 -16.37
CA ILE A 89 -8.31 9.03 -16.32
C ILE A 89 -7.65 8.88 -14.94
N ALA A 90 -6.36 8.53 -14.93
CA ALA A 90 -5.58 8.42 -13.71
C ALA A 90 -4.15 8.96 -13.85
N HIS A 91 -3.59 9.36 -12.71
CA HIS A 91 -2.17 9.56 -12.52
C HIS A 91 -1.52 8.23 -12.12
N CYS A 92 -0.47 7.85 -12.85
CA CYS A 92 0.20 6.58 -12.69
C CYS A 92 1.72 6.72 -12.67
N HIS A 93 2.38 5.83 -11.93
CA HIS A 93 3.77 5.49 -12.22
C HIS A 93 3.82 4.46 -13.34
N ILE A 94 4.72 4.63 -14.30
CA ILE A 94 4.92 3.67 -15.39
C ILE A 94 6.39 3.25 -15.42
N LYS A 95 6.63 1.95 -15.24
CA LYS A 95 7.95 1.33 -15.37
C LYS A 95 8.04 0.60 -16.70
N ALA A 96 8.95 1.06 -17.57
CA ALA A 96 9.24 0.45 -18.88
C ALA A 96 10.72 0.68 -19.23
N SER A 97 11.28 -0.13 -20.14
CA SER A 97 12.69 0.00 -20.56
C SER A 97 13.03 1.38 -21.15
N ASN A 98 12.04 2.03 -21.77
CA ASN A 98 12.15 3.41 -22.24
C ASN A 98 10.90 4.17 -21.78
N THR A 99 11.05 5.44 -21.40
CA THR A 99 9.94 6.33 -21.02
C THR A 99 8.88 6.42 -22.13
N PRO A 100 7.59 6.14 -21.86
CA PRO A 100 6.51 6.40 -22.82
C PRO A 100 6.39 7.87 -23.17
N LYS A 101 6.23 8.17 -24.46
CA LYS A 101 5.89 9.51 -24.95
C LYS A 101 4.38 9.75 -24.82
N ALA A 102 3.97 11.00 -24.93
CA ALA A 102 2.55 11.32 -25.13
C ALA A 102 2.01 10.59 -26.36
N SER A 103 0.74 10.20 -26.29
CA SER A 103 0.02 9.35 -27.24
C SER A 103 0.53 7.91 -27.36
N ALA A 104 1.47 7.47 -26.52
CA ALA A 104 1.88 6.08 -26.51
C ALA A 104 0.74 5.17 -26.04
N GLU A 105 0.54 4.06 -26.73
CA GLU A 105 -0.45 3.04 -26.39
C GLU A 105 0.20 1.87 -25.62
N LEU A 106 -0.43 1.54 -24.50
CA LEU A 106 -0.12 0.41 -23.65
C LEU A 106 -1.34 -0.52 -23.62
N PHE A 107 -1.08 -1.80 -23.39
CA PHE A 107 -2.09 -2.84 -23.35
C PHE A 107 -1.96 -3.63 -22.06
N ILE A 108 -3.02 -3.67 -21.26
CA ILE A 108 -3.06 -4.31 -19.93
C ILE A 108 -3.77 -5.67 -20.04
N GLY A 109 -3.31 -6.64 -19.23
CA GLY A 109 -3.84 -8.01 -19.24
C GLY A 109 -3.45 -8.77 -20.53
N PRO A 110 -4.32 -9.65 -21.07
CA PRO A 110 -4.09 -10.34 -22.34
C PRO A 110 -4.39 -9.41 -23.54
N ASP A 111 -3.83 -8.20 -23.48
CA ASP A 111 -4.04 -7.10 -24.43
C ASP A 111 -5.48 -6.60 -24.59
N ALA A 112 -6.33 -6.88 -23.60
CA ALA A 112 -7.76 -6.59 -23.64
C ALA A 112 -8.11 -5.13 -23.35
N VAL A 113 -7.25 -4.41 -22.63
CA VAL A 113 -7.50 -3.03 -22.20
C VAL A 113 -6.43 -2.12 -22.79
N LYS A 114 -6.85 -1.15 -23.59
CA LYS A 114 -5.95 -0.12 -24.13
C LYS A 114 -5.82 1.02 -23.13
N VAL A 115 -4.59 1.49 -22.93
CA VAL A 115 -4.26 2.64 -22.08
C VAL A 115 -3.41 3.62 -22.87
N THR A 116 -3.89 4.85 -23.00
CA THR A 116 -3.22 5.89 -23.77
C THR A 116 -2.54 6.89 -22.82
N VAL A 117 -1.26 7.15 -23.04
CA VAL A 117 -0.51 8.15 -22.27
C VAL A 117 -0.88 9.54 -22.78
N LEU A 118 -1.59 10.34 -21.99
CA LEU A 118 -1.99 11.70 -22.36
C LEU A 118 -0.86 12.71 -22.13
N GLY A 119 -0.02 12.46 -21.12
CA GLY A 119 1.08 13.36 -20.78
C GLY A 119 1.68 13.06 -19.43
N ARG A 120 2.22 14.10 -18.78
CA ARG A 120 2.82 14.03 -17.46
C ARG A 120 2.37 15.20 -16.59
N HIS A 121 2.23 14.92 -15.30
CA HIS A 121 2.08 15.92 -14.26
C HIS A 121 3.12 15.59 -13.19
N GLU A 122 4.12 16.47 -13.04
CA GLU A 122 5.29 16.23 -12.17
C GLU A 122 6.00 14.90 -12.54
N ASN A 123 6.08 13.96 -11.58
CA ASN A 123 6.71 12.65 -11.74
C ASN A 123 5.72 11.55 -12.18
N LEU A 124 4.45 11.90 -12.43
CA LEU A 124 3.39 10.96 -12.78
C LEU A 124 2.98 11.10 -14.25
N PHE A 125 2.60 9.97 -14.84
CA PHE A 125 1.97 9.94 -16.15
C PHE A 125 0.47 10.12 -16.00
N ILE A 126 -0.12 10.97 -16.84
CA ILE A 126 -1.58 11.02 -17.01
C ILE A 126 -1.91 10.00 -18.09
N VAL A 127 -2.79 9.06 -17.79
CA VAL A 127 -3.22 8.03 -18.73
C VAL A 127 -4.74 7.95 -18.78
N GLU A 128 -5.27 7.59 -19.94
CA GLU A 128 -6.67 7.28 -20.18
C GLU A 128 -6.83 5.79 -20.46
N PHE A 129 -7.74 5.14 -19.74
CA PHE A 129 -8.10 3.74 -19.93
C PHE A 129 -9.29 3.63 -20.89
N SER A 130 -9.30 2.62 -21.75
CA SER A 130 -10.44 2.32 -22.62
C SER A 130 -11.64 1.71 -21.90
N GLN A 131 -11.51 1.43 -20.60
CA GLN A 131 -12.52 0.81 -19.72
C GLN A 131 -12.43 1.45 -18.32
N PRO A 132 -13.48 1.38 -17.49
CA PRO A 132 -13.45 1.95 -16.15
C PRO A 132 -12.29 1.40 -15.30
N ILE A 133 -11.51 2.29 -14.69
CA ILE A 133 -10.28 1.95 -13.98
C ILE A 133 -10.52 0.90 -12.90
N LEU A 134 -11.58 1.06 -12.09
CA LEU A 134 -11.90 0.12 -11.02
C LEU A 134 -12.14 -1.30 -11.55
N THR A 135 -12.86 -1.46 -12.66
CA THR A 135 -13.08 -2.77 -13.29
C THR A 135 -11.76 -3.39 -13.78
N VAL A 136 -10.86 -2.57 -14.34
CA VAL A 136 -9.54 -3.03 -14.79
C VAL A 136 -8.68 -3.47 -13.60
N LEU A 137 -8.69 -2.72 -12.50
CA LEU A 137 -7.98 -3.06 -11.26
C LEU A 137 -8.52 -4.33 -10.60
N ASP A 138 -9.83 -4.56 -10.62
CA ASP A 138 -10.43 -5.77 -10.06
C ASP A 138 -10.04 -7.02 -10.87
N LEU A 139 -10.03 -6.91 -12.20
CA LEU A 139 -9.71 -8.01 -13.11
C LEU A 139 -8.22 -8.33 -13.21
N TYR A 140 -7.38 -7.29 -13.31
CA TYR A 140 -5.96 -7.44 -13.68
C TYR A 140 -4.99 -6.89 -12.63
N GLY A 141 -5.50 -6.25 -11.58
CA GLY A 141 -4.71 -5.69 -10.51
C GLY A 141 -3.98 -6.75 -9.70
N GLN A 142 -2.73 -6.45 -9.36
CA GLN A 142 -1.91 -7.23 -8.44
C GLN A 142 -1.67 -6.42 -7.17
N LEU A 143 -1.56 -7.13 -6.03
CA LEU A 143 -1.11 -6.51 -4.80
C LEU A 143 0.33 -6.01 -5.01
N PRO A 144 0.66 -4.76 -4.62
CA PRO A 144 2.05 -4.35 -4.57
C PRO A 144 2.77 -5.18 -3.51
N ILE A 145 3.73 -6.01 -3.93
CA ILE A 145 4.59 -6.74 -2.99
C ILE A 145 5.55 -5.72 -2.36
N PRO A 146 5.62 -5.63 -1.02
CA PRO A 146 6.60 -4.76 -0.37
C PRO A 146 8.03 -5.21 -0.67
N PRO A 147 9.00 -4.28 -0.76
CA PRO A 147 10.36 -4.58 -1.22
C PRO A 147 11.13 -5.55 -0.31
N TYR A 148 10.70 -5.73 0.92
CA TYR A 148 11.31 -6.60 1.94
C TYR A 148 10.80 -8.06 1.92
N PHE A 149 9.91 -8.41 0.99
CA PHE A 149 9.41 -9.78 0.80
C PHE A 149 10.07 -10.54 -0.37
N ASN A 150 11.18 -10.03 -0.92
CA ASN A 150 11.96 -10.70 -1.98
C ASN A 150 13.14 -11.48 -1.40
#